data_AF-A0A6G9WC03-F1
#
_entry.id   AF-A0A6G9WC03-F1
#
_cell.length_a   1.000
_cell.length_b   1.000
_cell.length_c   1.000
_cell.angle_alpha   90.00
_cell.angle_beta   90.00
_cell.angle_gamma   90.00
#
_symmetry.space_group_name_H-M   'P 1'
#
loop_
_entity.id
_entity.type
_entity.pdbx_description
1 polymer ?
#
loop_
_entity_poly.entity_id
_entity_poly.type
_entity_poly.pdbx_seq_one_letter_code
_entity_poly.pdbx_strand_id
1 'polypeptide(L)' 'MTKATLTLGGMNEISGEVETGGDYARFTGSEALDESRINDAHEGELSIDGKAERVVLSSYKATDEGGCEITLRRIQPKMT' A
#
# COMPACT_ATOMS: atom_id res chain seq x y z
N MET A 1 -5.58 9.98 -9.24
CA MET A 1 -5.31 9.41 -7.90
C MET A 1 -6.59 9.43 -7.10
N THR A 2 -6.84 8.41 -6.28
CA THR A 2 -8.05 8.23 -5.47
C THR A 2 -7.68 8.12 -4.00
N LYS A 3 -8.47 8.66 -3.08
CA LYS A 3 -8.19 8.50 -1.64
C LYS A 3 -8.24 7.04 -1.25
N ALA A 4 -7.26 6.61 -0.45
CA ALA A 4 -7.16 5.24 0.02
C ALA A 4 -6.58 5.17 1.43
N THR A 5 -6.86 4.07 2.12
CA THR A 5 -6.11 3.67 3.31
C THR A 5 -5.36 2.38 3.06
N LEU A 6 -4.16 2.27 3.61
CA LEU A 6 -3.31 1.08 3.50
C LEU A 6 -2.98 0.57 4.90
N THR A 7 -3.22 -0.71 5.11
CA THR A 7 -2.75 -1.43 6.30
C THR A 7 -1.84 -2.56 5.86
N LEU A 8 -0.58 -2.54 6.27
CA LEU A 8 0.37 -3.64 6.07
C LEU A 8 0.47 -4.47 7.35
N GLY A 9 0.70 -5.78 7.23
CA GLY A 9 0.73 -6.70 8.37
C GLY A 9 1.59 -6.21 9.54
N GLY A 10 0.95 -5.92 10.68
CA GLY A 10 1.59 -5.44 11.90
C GLY A 10 1.86 -3.94 11.97
N MET A 11 1.61 -3.18 10.91
CA MET A 11 1.79 -1.74 10.86
C MET A 11 0.47 -1.00 11.16
N ASN A 12 0.60 0.29 11.49
CA ASN A 12 -0.56 1.17 11.61
C ASN A 12 -1.17 1.42 10.23
N GLU A 13 -2.46 1.75 10.21
CA GLU A 13 -3.12 2.24 9.00
C GLU A 13 -2.49 3.57 8.56
N ILE A 14 -2.28 3.71 7.26
CA ILE A 14 -1.76 4.92 6.63
C ILE A 14 -2.85 5.47 5.70
N SER A 15 -3.10 6.77 5.80
CA SER A 15 -3.95 7.48 4.85
C SER A 15 -3.12 8.03 3.69
N GLY A 16 -3.68 8.00 2.49
CA GLY A 16 -2.99 8.50 1.31
C GLY A 16 -3.86 8.51 0.07
N GLU A 17 -3.19 8.58 -1.06
CA GLU A 17 -3.81 8.46 -2.37
C GLU A 17 -3.24 7.27 -3.12
N VAL A 18 -4.03 6.70 -4.02
CA VAL A 18 -3.62 5.57 -4.84
C VAL A 18 -3.88 5.83 -6.31
N GLU A 19 -2.93 5.40 -7.13
CA GLU A 19 -3.09 5.22 -8.56
C GLU A 19 -3.17 3.72 -8.85
N THR A 20 -4.23 3.28 -9.51
CA THR A 20 -4.48 1.86 -9.80
C THR A 20 -4.19 1.55 -11.26
N GLY A 21 -3.52 0.44 -11.54
CA GLY A 21 -3.17 0.05 -12.90
C GLY A 21 -2.89 -1.46 -13.02
N GLY A 22 -3.83 -2.19 -13.63
CA GLY A 22 -3.70 -3.64 -13.84
C GLY A 22 -3.50 -4.39 -12.52
N ASP A 23 -2.42 -5.16 -12.43
CA ASP A 23 -2.08 -5.96 -11.24
C ASP A 23 -1.38 -5.16 -10.13
N TYR A 24 -1.06 -3.89 -10.38
CA TYR A 24 -0.31 -3.05 -9.44
C TYR A 24 -1.10 -1.79 -9.04
N ALA A 25 -0.77 -1.28 -7.86
CA ALA A 25 -1.25 -0.01 -7.36
C ALA A 25 -0.07 0.76 -6.76
N ARG A 26 0.02 2.06 -7.07
CA ARG A 26 0.98 2.97 -6.45
C ARG A 26 0.26 3.78 -5.40
N PHE A 27 0.64 3.59 -4.14
CA PHE A 27 0.11 4.32 -2.99
C PHE A 27 1.10 5.40 -2.57
N THR A 28 0.61 6.61 -2.36
CA THR A 28 1.36 7.76 -1.85
C THR A 28 0.80 8.15 -0.50
N GLY A 29 1.57 7.90 0.56
CA GLY A 29 1.21 8.23 1.94
C GLY A 29 1.81 9.57 2.37
N SER A 30 1.11 10.28 3.25
CA SER A 30 1.60 11.53 3.84
C SER A 30 2.66 11.32 4.92
N GLU A 31 2.82 10.09 5.40
CA GLU A 31 3.76 9.72 6.46
C GLU A 31 4.62 8.54 6.01
N ALA A 32 5.91 8.59 6.36
CA ALA A 32 6.83 7.49 6.15
C ALA A 32 6.50 6.31 7.07
N LEU A 33 6.73 5.10 6.56
CA LEU A 33 6.71 3.89 7.38
C LEU A 33 8.05 3.69 8.06
N ASP A 34 8.03 2.97 9.18
CA ASP A 34 9.24 2.51 9.84
C ASP A 34 9.95 1.46 8.98
N GLU A 35 11.01 1.86 8.28
CA GLU A 35 11.79 1.02 7.35
C GLU A 35 12.32 -0.26 7.99
N SER A 36 12.59 -0.26 9.30
CA SER A 36 13.03 -1.47 10.00
C SER A 36 11.99 -2.59 9.96
N ARG A 37 10.73 -2.23 9.71
CA ARG A 37 9.58 -3.13 9.64
C ARG A 37 9.20 -3.50 8.20
N ILE A 38 9.89 -2.97 7.19
CA ILE A 38 9.60 -3.13 5.74
C ILE A 38 10.66 -4.03 5.08
N ASN A 39 11.29 -4.92 5.84
CA ASN A 39 12.39 -5.75 5.35
C ASN A 39 11.92 -7.01 4.60
N ASP A 40 10.63 -7.33 4.64
CA ASP A 40 10.05 -8.54 4.04
C ASP A 40 8.84 -8.25 3.14
N ALA A 41 8.38 -9.27 2.40
CA ALA A 41 7.14 -9.18 1.63
C ALA A 41 5.94 -9.09 2.58
N HIS A 42 5.44 -7.87 2.84
CA HIS A 42 4.27 -7.66 3.67
C HIS A 42 2.98 -7.81 2.87
N GLU A 43 2.15 -8.78 3.24
CA GLU A 43 0.74 -8.74 2.86
C GLU A 43 0.02 -7.63 3.62
N GLY A 44 -0.98 -7.06 2.98
CA GLY A 44 -1.79 -6.00 3.54
C GLY A 44 -3.15 -5.87 2.86
N GLU A 45 -3.86 -4.84 3.29
CA GLU A 45 -5.16 -4.47 2.76
C GLU A 45 -5.14 -3.02 2.31
N LEU A 46 -5.56 -2.80 1.08
CA LEU A 46 -5.71 -1.49 0.46
C LEU A 46 -7.22 -1.20 0.33
N SER A 47 -7.70 -0.17 1.03
CA SER A 47 -9.09 0.26 0.97
C SER A 47 -9.24 1.45 0.04
N ILE A 48 -10.05 1.32 -1.00
CA ILE A 48 -10.35 2.38 -1.97
C ILE A 48 -11.87 2.49 -2.08
N ASP A 49 -12.42 3.69 -1.86
CA ASP A 49 -13.87 3.94 -1.92
C ASP A 49 -14.70 2.93 -1.08
N GLY A 50 -14.18 2.53 0.09
CA GLY A 50 -14.82 1.57 0.99
C GLY A 50 -14.72 0.10 0.54
N LYS A 51 -13.96 -0.20 -0.53
CA LYS A 51 -13.65 -1.57 -0.96
C LYS A 51 -12.23 -1.94 -0.57
N ALA A 52 -12.11 -2.98 0.23
CA ALA A 52 -10.84 -3.57 0.61
C ALA A 52 -10.33 -4.56 -0.45
N GLU A 53 -9.06 -4.41 -0.83
CA GLU A 53 -8.33 -5.32 -1.71
C GLU A 53 -7.11 -5.88 -0.97
N ARG A 54 -6.86 -7.18 -1.08
CA ARG A 54 -5.62 -7.77 -0.57
C ARG A 54 -4.46 -7.44 -1.49
N VAL A 55 -3.37 -7.01 -0.90
CA VAL A 55 -2.16 -6.57 -1.62
C VAL A 55 -0.91 -7.16 -0.98
N VAL A 56 0.17 -7.22 -1.76
CA VAL A 56 1.52 -7.50 -1.28
C VAL A 56 2.39 -6.29 -1.55
N LEU A 57 3.13 -5.85 -0.56
CA LEU A 57 4.18 -4.85 -0.71
C LEU A 57 5.22 -5.34 -1.72
N SER A 58 5.38 -4.60 -2.82
CA SER A 58 6.36 -4.89 -3.87
C SER A 58 7.57 -3.97 -3.80
N SER A 59 7.38 -2.70 -3.43
CA SER A 59 8.46 -1.76 -3.17
C SER A 59 8.01 -0.64 -2.24
N TYR A 60 8.98 -0.06 -1.52
CA TYR A 60 8.80 1.08 -0.63
C TYR A 60 9.90 2.10 -0.90
N LYS A 61 9.54 3.38 -0.82
CA LYS A 61 10.47 4.51 -0.86
C LYS A 61 9.96 5.63 0.03
N ALA A 62 10.74 6.06 1.01
CA ALA A 62 10.47 7.30 1.74
C ALA A 62 10.69 8.52 0.83
N THR A 63 9.87 9.56 0.97
CA THR A 63 10.05 10.84 0.26
C THR A 63 10.81 11.83 1.15
N ASP A 64 11.53 12.77 0.52
CA ASP A 64 12.27 13.81 1.24
C ASP A 64 11.35 14.74 2.06
N GLU A 65 10.07 14.77 1.73
CA GLU A 65 9.02 15.54 2.42
C GLU A 65 8.43 14.81 3.63
N GLY A 66 8.94 13.62 3.98
CA GLY A 66 8.51 12.86 5.16
C GLY A 66 7.33 11.91 4.91
N GLY A 67 6.91 11.75 3.65
CA GLY A 67 5.91 10.78 3.22
C GLY A 67 6.53 9.49 2.69
N CYS A 68 5.73 8.71 1.97
CA CYS A 68 6.22 7.52 1.28
C CYS A 68 5.50 7.24 -0.04
N GLU A 69 6.20 6.53 -0.92
CA GLU A 69 5.65 5.93 -2.13
C GLU A 69 5.81 4.42 -2.04
N ILE A 70 4.70 3.72 -2.28
CA ILE A 70 4.59 2.27 -2.09
C ILE A 70 4.02 1.67 -3.36
N THR A 71 4.71 0.67 -3.92
CA THR A 71 4.13 -0.16 -4.98
C THR A 71 3.57 -1.42 -4.38
N LEU A 72 2.28 -1.67 -4.65
CA LEU A 72 1.50 -2.77 -4.15
C LEU A 72 1.12 -3.68 -5.31
N ARG A 73 1.32 -4.98 -5.18
CA ARG A 73 0.82 -5.99 -6.11
C ARG A 73 -0.52 -6.51 -5.59
N ARG A 74 -1.57 -6.42 -6.39
CA ARG A 74 -2.91 -6.92 -6.05
C ARG A 74 -2.90 -8.44 -6.02
N ILE A 75 -3.46 -9.01 -4.95
CA ILE A 75 -3.78 -10.42 -4.90
C ILE A 75 -5.16 -10.55 -5.54
N GLN A 76 -5.20 -10.80 -6.86
CA GLN A 76 -6.47 -11.13 -7.51
C GLN A 76 -7.12 -12.29 -6.74
N PRO A 77 -8.44 -12.26 -6.50
CA PRO A 77 -9.12 -13.42 -5.95
C PRO A 77 -8.79 -14.62 -6.84
N LYS A 78 -8.39 -15.75 -6.24
CA LYS A 78 -8.36 -17.02 -6.99
C LYS A 78 -9.77 -17.24 -7.51
N MET A 79 -9.97 -17.07 -8.81
CA MET A 79 -11.11 -17.69 -9.48
C MET A 79 -10.95 -19.18 -9.21
N THR A 80 -11.78 -19.70 -8.30
CA THR A 80 -11.86 -21.12 -7.99
C THR A 80 -13.06 -21.68 -8.73
#